data_AF-A0A929Z3R7-F1
#
_entry.id   AF-A0A929Z3R7-F1
#
_cell.length_a   1.000
_cell.length_b   1.000
_cell.length_c   1.000
_cell.angle_alpha   90.00
_cell.angle_beta   90.00
_cell.angle_gamma   90.00
#
_symmetry.space_group_name_H-M   'P 1'
#
loop_
_entity.id
_entity.type
_entity.pdbx_description
1 polymer ?
#
loop_
_entity_poly.entity_id
_entity_poly.type
_entity_poly.pdbx_seq_one_letter_code
_entity_poly.pdbx_strand_id
1 'polypeptide(L)'
;MKSMYFSTLLFLGATALAFTSCRSKSKDEPQKPPTVVPQPTPGEPKLLDQLKGTWLLSNVVVSPEEVVVDGKKLKVADHIFHLPLLGGIATPGQVVIDAKEATFTGLAEPKTAVLKMQIDAEGKLTYLVPIGKVVKTETGIQVQIQVPNALLKTFKPGAGQGGSQGNPNAPKPTLSDSEKVLQALAQGTEDLKITIDGKR
;
A
#
# COMPACT_ATOMS: atom_id res chain seq x y z
N MET A 1 12.35 -54.01 -32.42
CA MET A 1 11.62 -53.32 -33.50
C MET A 1 12.45 -52.13 -33.96
N LYS A 2 12.42 -51.85 -35.27
CA LYS A 2 13.16 -50.86 -36.10
C LYS A 2 13.40 -49.49 -35.40
N SER A 3 14.62 -48.92 -35.45
CA SER A 3 15.14 -47.96 -36.45
C SER A 3 14.27 -46.68 -36.54
N MET A 4 14.75 -45.44 -36.47
CA MET A 4 15.75 -44.81 -37.34
C MET A 4 16.02 -43.35 -36.85
N TYR A 5 17.21 -42.83 -37.15
CA TYR A 5 17.61 -41.42 -37.08
C TYR A 5 16.77 -40.52 -38.01
N PHE A 6 16.69 -39.21 -37.72
CA PHE A 6 16.65 -38.21 -38.79
C PHE A 6 17.47 -36.96 -38.46
N SER A 7 18.37 -36.65 -39.40
CA SER A 7 19.25 -35.49 -39.45
C SER A 7 18.57 -34.25 -40.05
N THR A 8 19.14 -33.10 -39.71
CA THR A 8 19.10 -31.77 -40.36
C THR A 8 18.78 -31.71 -41.85
N LEU A 9 18.08 -30.64 -42.27
CA LEU A 9 18.41 -29.91 -43.50
C LEU A 9 17.99 -28.43 -43.47
N LEU A 10 18.97 -27.60 -43.79
CA LEU A 10 18.94 -26.18 -44.14
C LEU A 10 17.96 -25.87 -45.29
N PHE A 11 17.43 -24.64 -45.32
CA PHE A 11 17.26 -23.92 -46.59
C PHE A 11 17.86 -22.52 -46.52
N LEU A 12 18.79 -22.30 -47.46
CA LEU A 12 19.40 -21.05 -47.90
C LEU A 12 18.40 -20.17 -48.65
N GLY A 13 18.66 -18.86 -48.66
CA GLY A 13 18.22 -17.91 -49.69
C GLY A 13 17.43 -16.73 -49.11
N ALA A 14 17.71 -15.45 -49.38
CA ALA A 14 18.54 -14.87 -50.42
C ALA A 14 19.08 -13.51 -49.96
N THR A 15 20.32 -13.24 -50.37
CA THR A 15 20.94 -11.92 -50.37
C THR A 15 20.24 -11.05 -51.43
N ALA A 16 19.78 -9.87 -51.07
CA ALA A 16 19.59 -8.78 -52.02
C ALA A 16 20.49 -7.62 -51.60
N LEU A 17 21.65 -7.56 -52.26
CA LEU A 17 22.49 -6.38 -52.31
C LEU A 17 21.82 -5.36 -53.23
N ALA A 18 21.48 -4.19 -52.68
CA ALA A 18 21.28 -2.98 -53.47
C ALA A 18 22.14 -1.88 -52.85
N PHE A 19 23.33 -1.71 -53.42
CA PHE A 19 24.15 -0.51 -53.22
C PHE A 19 23.61 0.59 -54.13
N THR A 20 23.11 1.68 -53.55
CA THR A 20 23.28 3.01 -54.12
C THR A 20 23.73 3.98 -53.02
N SER A 21 24.82 4.64 -53.35
CA SER A 21 25.59 5.65 -52.62
C SER A 21 24.75 6.77 -51.98
N CYS A 22 25.08 7.16 -50.74
CA CYS A 22 25.58 8.51 -50.41
C CYS A 22 25.82 8.72 -48.89
N ARG A 23 27.11 8.87 -48.54
CA ARG A 23 27.68 9.98 -47.76
C ARG A 23 26.92 10.45 -46.49
N SER A 24 27.45 10.12 -45.30
CA SER A 24 27.96 11.08 -44.30
C SER A 24 28.38 10.35 -43.01
N LYS A 25 29.52 10.77 -42.45
CA LYS A 25 30.02 10.31 -41.16
C LYS A 25 29.02 10.63 -40.04
N SER A 26 28.77 9.68 -39.14
CA SER A 26 28.55 10.04 -37.74
C SER A 26 28.98 8.91 -36.82
N LYS A 27 29.60 9.31 -35.72
CA LYS A 27 30.26 8.51 -34.70
C LYS A 27 29.16 7.88 -33.82
N ASP A 28 29.09 6.56 -33.79
CA ASP A 28 28.11 5.80 -33.01
C ASP A 28 28.57 5.74 -31.54
N GLU A 29 27.93 6.54 -30.68
CA GLU A 29 27.91 6.33 -29.24
C GLU A 29 26.70 5.41 -28.95
N PRO A 30 26.83 4.33 -28.15
CA PRO A 30 25.71 3.43 -27.92
C PRO A 30 24.60 4.17 -27.17
N GLN A 31 23.55 4.58 -27.88
CA GLN A 31 22.36 5.10 -27.24
C GLN A 31 21.71 3.96 -26.44
N LYS A 32 21.66 4.16 -25.12
CA LYS A 32 20.83 3.39 -24.20
C LYS A 32 19.42 3.27 -24.81
N PRO A 33 18.80 2.06 -24.84
CA PRO A 33 17.44 1.94 -25.35
C PRO A 33 16.55 2.90 -24.57
N PRO A 34 15.66 3.67 -25.24
CA PRO A 34 14.71 4.50 -24.52
C PRO A 34 13.93 3.60 -23.56
N THR A 35 13.90 3.97 -22.28
CA THR A 35 13.00 3.35 -21.31
C THR A 35 11.58 3.59 -21.81
N VAL A 36 11.01 2.59 -22.48
CA VAL A 36 9.63 2.61 -22.93
C VAL A 36 8.76 2.57 -21.67
N VAL A 37 8.27 3.73 -21.25
CA VAL A 37 7.10 3.80 -20.38
C VAL A 37 5.96 3.18 -21.19
N PRO A 38 5.31 2.09 -20.73
CA PRO A 38 4.21 1.50 -21.47
C PRO A 38 3.13 2.56 -21.69
N GLN A 39 2.84 2.89 -22.95
CA GLN A 39 1.65 3.68 -23.28
C GLN A 39 0.41 2.82 -22.97
N PRO A 40 -0.63 3.37 -22.32
CA PRO A 40 -1.84 2.62 -22.03
C PRO A 40 -2.47 2.11 -23.33
N THR A 41 -2.75 0.81 -23.39
CA THR A 41 -3.31 0.14 -24.56
C THR A 41 -4.75 0.63 -24.78
N PRO A 42 -5.14 1.08 -25.98
CA PRO A 42 -6.52 1.41 -26.27
C PRO A 42 -7.43 0.20 -26.00
N GLY A 43 -8.31 0.32 -25.00
CA GLY A 43 -9.22 -0.76 -24.58
C GLY A 43 -8.94 -1.36 -23.19
N GLU A 44 -7.83 -1.00 -22.54
CA GLU A 44 -7.57 -1.42 -21.16
C GLU A 44 -8.48 -0.64 -20.18
N PRO A 45 -9.30 -1.31 -19.34
CA PRO A 45 -10.19 -0.61 -18.42
C PRO A 45 -9.37 0.24 -17.45
N LYS A 46 -9.83 1.48 -17.19
CA LYS A 46 -9.14 2.37 -16.26
C LYS A 46 -9.05 1.68 -14.90
N LEU A 47 -7.93 1.84 -14.19
CA LEU A 47 -7.71 1.15 -12.92
C LEU A 47 -8.89 1.29 -11.95
N LEU A 48 -9.49 2.48 -11.84
CA LEU A 48 -10.69 2.69 -11.02
C LEU A 48 -11.88 1.83 -11.43
N ASP A 49 -12.09 1.59 -12.72
CA ASP A 49 -13.14 0.69 -13.21
C ASP A 49 -12.87 -0.75 -12.77
N GLN A 50 -11.60 -1.16 -12.75
CA GLN A 50 -11.18 -2.48 -12.26
C GLN A 50 -11.30 -2.61 -10.72
N LEU A 51 -11.12 -1.51 -9.99
CA LEU A 51 -11.21 -1.47 -8.53
C LEU A 51 -12.65 -1.32 -8.03
N LYS A 52 -13.59 -0.84 -8.85
CA LYS A 52 -14.97 -0.55 -8.46
C LYS A 52 -15.74 -1.78 -7.97
N GLY A 53 -16.25 -1.73 -6.76
CA GLY A 53 -17.02 -2.80 -6.11
C GLY A 53 -16.65 -2.98 -4.63
N THR A 54 -17.19 -4.02 -4.03
CA THR A 54 -16.96 -4.37 -2.62
C THR A 54 -15.85 -5.40 -2.50
N TRP A 55 -14.91 -5.20 -1.58
CA TRP A 55 -13.82 -6.12 -1.30
C TRP A 55 -13.82 -6.50 0.18
N LEU A 56 -13.76 -7.80 0.46
CA LEU A 56 -13.56 -8.34 1.80
C LEU A 56 -12.07 -8.35 2.10
N LEU A 57 -11.70 -7.67 3.18
CA LEU A 57 -10.32 -7.46 3.57
C LEU A 57 -9.86 -8.53 4.56
N SER A 58 -8.65 -9.04 4.37
CA SER A 58 -8.04 -10.12 5.14
C SER A 58 -6.50 -10.04 5.08
N ASN A 59 -5.81 -10.93 5.79
CA ASN A 59 -4.34 -11.04 5.78
C ASN A 59 -3.64 -9.71 6.09
N VAL A 60 -3.97 -9.13 7.23
CA VAL A 60 -3.40 -7.85 7.65
C VAL A 60 -1.95 -8.07 8.09
N VAL A 61 -1.03 -7.40 7.40
CA VAL A 61 0.40 -7.39 7.73
C VAL A 61 0.78 -5.99 8.18
N VAL A 62 1.40 -5.89 9.34
CA VAL A 62 1.82 -4.63 9.96
C VAL A 62 3.32 -4.62 10.14
N SER A 63 3.97 -3.52 9.78
CA SER A 63 5.39 -3.26 10.03
C SER A 63 5.54 -1.93 10.80
N PRO A 64 6.34 -1.88 11.88
CA PRO A 64 7.05 -3.02 12.49
C PRO A 64 6.08 -4.06 13.06
N GLU A 65 6.50 -5.33 13.07
CA GLU A 65 5.67 -6.45 13.55
C GLU A 65 5.49 -6.41 15.07
N GLU A 66 6.58 -6.13 15.79
CA GLU A 66 6.63 -6.08 17.25
C GLU A 66 7.35 -4.83 17.75
N VAL A 67 6.95 -4.36 18.92
CA VAL A 67 7.65 -3.31 19.67
C VAL A 67 7.93 -3.77 21.09
N VAL A 68 8.96 -3.20 21.72
CA VAL A 68 9.25 -3.46 23.13
C VAL A 68 8.60 -2.40 24.00
N VAL A 69 7.70 -2.83 24.88
CA VAL A 69 7.01 -2.00 25.86
C VAL A 69 7.26 -2.59 27.24
N ASP A 70 7.82 -1.80 28.16
CA ASP A 70 8.11 -2.23 29.54
C ASP A 70 8.91 -3.56 29.61
N GLY A 71 9.84 -3.77 28.67
CA GLY A 71 10.64 -5.00 28.57
C GLY A 71 9.93 -6.21 27.95
N LYS A 72 8.66 -6.08 27.54
CA LYS A 72 7.89 -7.11 26.85
C LYS A 72 7.79 -6.81 25.36
N LYS A 73 7.94 -7.83 24.52
CA LYS A 73 7.64 -7.73 23.08
C LYS A 73 6.13 -7.85 22.88
N LEU A 74 5.54 -6.85 22.23
CA LEU A 74 4.12 -6.78 21.92
C LEU A 74 3.93 -6.69 20.41
N LYS A 75 3.01 -7.50 19.86
CA LYS A 75 2.67 -7.49 18.43
C LYS A 75 1.81 -6.30 18.11
N VAL A 76 2.27 -5.44 17.21
CA VAL A 76 1.57 -4.20 16.87
C VAL A 76 0.16 -4.50 16.35
N ALA A 77 -0.01 -5.54 15.52
CA ALA A 77 -1.30 -5.90 14.93
C ALA A 77 -2.39 -6.33 15.94
N ASP A 78 -2.01 -6.76 17.14
CA ASP A 78 -2.96 -7.23 18.17
C ASP A 78 -3.59 -6.08 18.97
N HIS A 79 -3.11 -4.86 18.78
CA HIS A 79 -3.56 -3.70 19.53
C HIS A 79 -4.61 -2.91 18.75
N ILE A 80 -5.78 -2.72 19.37
CA ILE A 80 -6.81 -1.80 18.89
C ILE A 80 -6.31 -0.38 19.21
N PHE A 81 -5.57 0.21 18.29
CA PHE A 81 -5.22 1.64 18.37
C PHE A 81 -6.01 2.43 17.33
N HIS A 82 -6.71 3.44 17.83
CA HIS A 82 -7.45 4.38 17.00
C HIS A 82 -6.48 5.45 16.49
N LEU A 83 -6.01 5.33 15.25
CA LEU A 83 -5.33 6.46 14.61
C LEU A 83 -6.38 7.43 14.09
N PRO A 84 -6.39 8.70 14.52
CA PRO A 84 -7.28 9.71 13.93
C PRO A 84 -7.15 9.83 12.40
N LEU A 85 -5.96 9.60 11.86
CA LEU A 85 -5.71 9.57 10.41
C LEU A 85 -6.41 8.41 9.69
N LEU A 86 -6.76 7.34 10.43
CA LEU A 86 -7.53 6.20 9.95
C LEU A 86 -8.97 6.25 10.46
N GLY A 87 -9.50 7.45 10.75
CA GLY A 87 -10.87 7.63 11.23
C GLY A 87 -11.18 6.89 12.54
N GLY A 88 -10.15 6.54 13.31
CA GLY A 88 -10.29 5.71 14.50
C GLY A 88 -10.66 4.25 14.21
N ILE A 89 -10.40 3.73 13.01
CA ILE A 89 -10.53 2.29 12.72
C ILE A 89 -9.20 1.61 13.08
N ALA A 90 -9.26 0.51 13.85
CA ALA A 90 -8.09 -0.32 14.12
C ALA A 90 -7.72 -1.18 12.91
N THR A 91 -8.66 -1.99 12.44
CA THR A 91 -8.47 -2.88 11.28
C THR A 91 -9.74 -2.93 10.44
N PRO A 92 -9.70 -2.53 9.15
CA PRO A 92 -10.87 -2.61 8.28
C PRO A 92 -11.10 -4.05 7.79
N GLY A 93 -12.35 -4.51 7.85
CA GLY A 93 -12.78 -5.82 7.33
C GLY A 93 -13.35 -5.75 5.92
N GLN A 94 -13.67 -4.55 5.44
CA GLN A 94 -14.24 -4.33 4.11
C GLN A 94 -13.82 -2.98 3.55
N VAL A 95 -13.69 -2.90 2.23
CA VAL A 95 -13.66 -1.64 1.49
C VAL A 95 -14.64 -1.67 0.32
N VAL A 96 -15.44 -0.62 0.19
CA VAL A 96 -16.28 -0.38 -0.98
C VAL A 96 -15.65 0.75 -1.79
N ILE A 97 -15.30 0.47 -3.04
CA ILE A 97 -14.71 1.46 -3.95
C ILE A 97 -15.76 1.81 -5.00
N ASP A 98 -16.12 3.09 -5.09
CA ASP A 98 -17.01 3.60 -6.13
C ASP A 98 -16.55 4.96 -6.62
N ALA A 99 -16.42 5.09 -7.94
CA ALA A 99 -15.91 6.28 -8.62
C ALA A 99 -14.59 6.82 -8.03
N LYS A 100 -14.67 7.81 -7.13
CA LYS A 100 -13.52 8.49 -6.51
C LYS A 100 -13.53 8.40 -4.98
N GLU A 101 -14.35 7.51 -4.41
CA GLU A 101 -14.45 7.27 -2.98
C GLU A 101 -14.13 5.80 -2.65
N ALA A 102 -13.34 5.59 -1.61
CA ALA A 102 -13.11 4.31 -0.97
C ALA A 102 -13.65 4.39 0.47
N THR A 103 -14.68 3.59 0.76
CA THR A 103 -15.30 3.52 2.09
C THR A 103 -14.84 2.25 2.79
N PHE A 104 -14.03 2.42 3.83
CA PHE A 104 -13.54 1.35 4.69
C PHE A 104 -14.49 1.18 5.88
N THR A 105 -14.80 -0.08 6.19
CA THR A 105 -15.61 -0.44 7.36
C THR A 105 -14.80 -1.38 8.23
N GLY A 106 -14.73 -1.10 9.53
CA GLY A 106 -13.97 -1.89 10.48
C GLY A 106 -14.50 -1.77 11.91
N LEU A 107 -13.83 -2.45 12.83
CA LEU A 107 -14.17 -2.37 14.24
C LEU A 107 -13.50 -1.13 14.86
N ALA A 108 -14.30 -0.35 15.58
CA ALA A 108 -13.84 0.54 16.63
C ALA A 108 -14.59 0.14 17.90
N GLU A 109 -13.99 0.22 19.08
CA GLU A 109 -14.76 -0.03 20.29
C GLU A 109 -15.59 1.21 20.65
N PRO A 110 -16.91 1.10 20.92
CA PRO A 110 -17.75 -0.11 21.00
C PRO A 110 -18.63 -0.37 19.75
N LYS A 111 -18.36 0.25 18.59
CA LYS A 111 -19.21 0.18 17.39
C LYS A 111 -18.39 0.10 16.10
N THR A 112 -18.95 -0.54 15.08
CA THR A 112 -18.39 -0.46 13.72
C THR A 112 -18.15 1.00 13.31
N ALA A 113 -16.93 1.29 12.89
CA ALA A 113 -16.52 2.60 12.40
C ALA A 113 -16.39 2.57 10.87
N VAL A 114 -16.64 3.72 10.26
CA VAL A 114 -16.58 3.93 8.82
C VAL A 114 -15.60 5.05 8.53
N LEU A 115 -14.70 4.80 7.60
CA LEU A 115 -13.69 5.74 7.14
C LEU A 115 -13.83 5.93 5.65
N LYS A 116 -14.07 7.16 5.24
CA LYS A 116 -14.13 7.53 3.83
C LYS A 116 -12.82 8.17 3.41
N MET A 117 -12.26 7.67 2.32
CA MET A 117 -11.08 8.23 1.67
C MET A 117 -11.41 8.57 0.22
N GLN A 118 -10.74 9.60 -0.31
CA GLN A 118 -10.70 9.82 -1.74
C GLN A 118 -9.73 8.82 -2.38
N ILE A 119 -10.07 8.35 -3.58
CA ILE A 119 -9.21 7.51 -4.40
C ILE A 119 -9.05 8.14 -5.80
N ASP A 120 -7.81 8.29 -6.26
CA ASP A 120 -7.51 8.85 -7.58
C ASP A 120 -7.41 7.77 -8.67
N ALA A 121 -7.15 8.21 -9.92
CA ALA A 121 -7.09 7.34 -11.08
C ALA A 121 -5.97 6.29 -10.99
N GLU A 122 -4.93 6.58 -10.21
CA GLU A 122 -3.78 5.73 -9.95
C GLU A 122 -3.97 4.84 -8.70
N GLY A 123 -5.13 4.94 -8.05
CA GLY A 123 -5.49 4.16 -6.87
C GLY A 123 -4.94 4.74 -5.56
N LYS A 124 -4.36 5.94 -5.54
CA LYS A 124 -3.84 6.54 -4.30
C LYS A 124 -4.99 6.96 -3.40
N LEU A 125 -4.82 6.65 -2.11
CA LEU A 125 -5.78 6.96 -1.05
C LEU A 125 -5.39 8.24 -0.33
N THR A 126 -6.34 9.16 -0.24
CA THR A 126 -6.19 10.43 0.47
C THR A 126 -7.32 10.60 1.49
N TYR A 127 -6.96 10.86 2.74
CA TYR A 127 -7.89 11.30 3.77
C TYR A 127 -7.73 12.80 4.02
N LEU A 128 -6.85 13.18 4.95
CA LEU A 128 -6.35 14.56 5.09
C LEU A 128 -5.05 14.78 4.31
N VAL A 129 -4.27 13.72 4.17
CA VAL A 129 -3.03 13.65 3.41
C VAL A 129 -3.02 12.35 2.60
N PRO A 130 -2.16 12.22 1.58
CA PRO A 130 -1.92 10.94 0.93
C PRO A 130 -1.36 9.95 1.95
N ILE A 131 -2.08 8.87 2.20
CA ILE A 131 -1.73 7.87 3.24
C ILE A 131 -1.63 6.46 2.71
N GLY A 132 -1.93 6.23 1.43
CA GLY A 132 -1.90 4.87 0.91
C GLY A 132 -2.22 4.74 -0.57
N LYS A 133 -2.40 3.50 -0.99
CA LYS A 133 -2.75 3.11 -2.35
C LYS A 133 -3.50 1.79 -2.37
N VAL A 134 -4.43 1.65 -3.29
CA VAL A 134 -5.04 0.38 -3.68
C VAL A 134 -4.40 -0.09 -4.98
N VAL A 135 -3.93 -1.34 -4.99
CA VAL A 135 -3.31 -1.97 -6.15
C VAL A 135 -4.18 -3.15 -6.57
N LYS A 136 -4.45 -3.28 -7.87
CA LYS A 136 -5.07 -4.48 -8.42
C LYS A 136 -4.04 -5.60 -8.43
N THR A 137 -4.41 -6.76 -7.90
CA THR A 137 -3.61 -7.99 -7.99
C THR A 137 -4.30 -8.97 -8.92
N GLU A 138 -3.62 -10.07 -9.27
CA GLU A 138 -4.19 -11.13 -10.10
C GLU A 138 -5.51 -11.67 -9.53
N THR A 139 -5.54 -11.91 -8.21
CA THR A 139 -6.68 -12.55 -7.53
C THR A 139 -7.58 -11.58 -6.77
N GLY A 140 -7.26 -10.28 -6.72
CA GLY A 140 -7.98 -9.36 -5.85
C GLY A 140 -7.45 -7.93 -5.87
N ILE A 141 -7.38 -7.32 -4.70
CA ILE A 141 -6.69 -6.06 -4.46
C ILE A 141 -5.71 -6.20 -3.30
N GLN A 142 -4.81 -5.24 -3.21
CA GLN A 142 -4.02 -5.00 -2.01
C GLN A 142 -4.15 -3.53 -1.63
N VAL A 143 -4.49 -3.29 -0.37
CA VAL A 143 -4.53 -1.96 0.24
C VAL A 143 -3.24 -1.76 1.00
N GLN A 144 -2.50 -0.70 0.66
CA GLN A 144 -1.26 -0.34 1.31
C GLN A 144 -1.45 1.02 1.99
N ILE A 145 -1.29 1.07 3.31
CA ILE A 145 -1.37 2.28 4.12
C ILE A 145 0.00 2.52 4.73
N GLN A 146 0.51 3.75 4.65
CA GLN A 146 1.74 4.18 5.25
C GLN A 146 1.48 5.41 6.10
N VAL A 147 1.74 5.29 7.40
CA VAL A 147 1.67 6.37 8.36
C VAL A 147 3.11 6.76 8.72
N PRO A 148 3.59 7.91 8.22
CA PRO A 148 4.94 8.38 8.53
C PRO A 148 5.19 8.47 10.03
N ASN A 149 6.40 8.10 10.47
CA ASN A 149 6.82 8.20 11.85
C ASN A 149 6.69 9.63 12.41
N ALA A 150 6.96 10.63 11.56
CA ALA A 150 6.78 12.03 11.91
C ALA A 150 5.31 12.35 12.31
N LEU A 151 4.33 11.75 11.63
CA LEU A 151 2.92 11.87 12.02
C LEU A 151 2.63 11.08 13.29
N LEU A 152 3.24 9.90 13.47
CA LEU A 152 3.08 9.11 14.70
C LEU A 152 3.49 9.90 15.95
N LYS A 153 4.57 10.68 15.86
CA LYS A 153 5.06 11.57 16.93
C LYS A 153 4.11 12.71 17.29
N THR A 154 3.19 13.06 16.41
CA THR A 154 2.17 14.07 16.70
C THR A 154 1.01 13.52 17.53
N PHE A 155 0.83 12.20 17.56
CA PHE A 155 -0.17 11.57 18.41
C PHE A 155 0.28 11.61 19.87
N LYS A 156 -0.62 12.08 20.73
CA LYS A 156 -0.43 12.10 22.19
C LYS A 156 -1.33 11.02 22.81
N PRO A 157 -0.78 9.87 23.20
CA PRO A 157 -1.55 8.81 23.85
C PRO A 157 -2.02 9.31 25.23
N GLY A 158 -3.25 8.97 25.64
CA GLY A 158 -3.89 9.48 26.86
C GLY A 158 -4.74 10.74 26.68
N ALA A 159 -4.98 11.23 25.45
CA ALA A 159 -5.84 12.39 25.19
C ALA A 159 -7.35 12.06 25.17
N GLY A 160 -7.79 11.07 25.96
CA GLY A 160 -9.20 10.73 26.15
C GLY A 160 -9.79 11.48 27.36
N GLN A 161 -10.66 12.45 27.05
CA GLN A 161 -11.63 13.14 27.94
C GLN A 161 -11.11 13.81 29.21
N GLY A 162 -10.83 15.10 29.10
CA GLY A 162 -10.68 15.97 30.26
C GLY A 162 -9.98 17.26 29.91
N GLY A 163 -10.71 18.18 29.27
CA GLY A 163 -10.35 19.59 29.33
C GLY A 163 -10.49 20.06 30.77
N SER A 164 -9.48 19.78 31.60
CA SER A 164 -9.32 20.39 32.90
C SER A 164 -7.84 20.72 33.01
N GLN A 165 -7.54 21.99 33.21
CA GLN A 165 -6.23 22.43 33.67
C GLN A 165 -5.89 21.60 34.92
N GLY A 166 -5.02 20.61 34.74
CA GLY A 166 -4.81 19.56 35.72
C GLY A 166 -4.14 20.10 36.98
N ASN A 167 -4.74 19.80 38.13
CA ASN A 167 -4.09 19.83 39.43
C ASN A 167 -2.73 19.12 39.33
N PRO A 168 -1.60 19.78 39.66
CA PRO A 168 -0.26 19.17 39.58
C PRO A 168 -0.08 17.96 40.51
N ASN A 169 -1.04 17.71 41.42
CA ASN A 169 -1.06 16.54 42.31
C ASN A 169 -2.01 15.43 41.84
N ALA A 170 -2.61 15.52 40.64
CA ALA A 170 -3.43 14.43 40.11
C ALA A 170 -2.55 13.21 39.78
N PRO A 171 -3.00 11.97 40.08
CA PRO A 171 -2.31 10.76 39.66
C PRO A 171 -2.09 10.79 38.14
N LYS A 172 -0.86 10.55 37.71
CA LYS A 172 -0.53 10.43 36.28
C LYS A 172 -1.41 9.33 35.68
N PRO A 173 -2.14 9.57 34.58
CA PRO A 173 -3.00 8.55 33.98
C PRO A 173 -2.16 7.34 33.55
N THR A 174 -2.63 6.14 33.93
CA THR A 174 -2.06 4.87 33.48
C THR A 174 -2.47 4.63 32.03
N LEU A 175 -1.49 4.46 31.15
CA LEU A 175 -1.72 4.18 29.74
C LEU A 175 -2.14 2.73 29.52
N SER A 176 -3.09 2.51 28.61
CA SER A 176 -3.41 1.20 28.06
C SER A 176 -2.24 0.62 27.25
N ASP A 177 -2.23 -0.70 27.04
CA ASP A 177 -1.17 -1.34 26.24
C ASP A 177 -1.16 -0.81 24.78
N SER A 178 -2.34 -0.54 24.18
CA SER A 178 -2.43 0.09 22.86
C SER A 178 -1.76 1.48 22.82
N GLU A 179 -1.96 2.29 23.85
CA GLU A 179 -1.33 3.61 23.96
C GLU A 179 0.18 3.51 24.13
N LYS A 180 0.66 2.55 24.92
CA LYS A 180 2.10 2.31 25.09
C LYS A 180 2.75 1.82 23.80
N VAL A 181 2.07 0.95 23.05
CA VAL A 181 2.53 0.50 21.72
C VAL A 181 2.61 1.67 20.75
N LEU A 182 1.62 2.56 20.73
CA LEU A 182 1.66 3.78 19.93
C LEU A 182 2.83 4.70 20.33
N GLN A 183 3.13 4.83 21.62
CA GLN A 183 4.32 5.57 22.08
C GLN A 183 5.62 4.91 21.61
N ALA A 184 5.73 3.58 21.71
CA ALA A 184 6.91 2.86 21.28
C ALA A 184 7.15 3.03 19.77
N LEU A 185 6.09 2.93 18.95
CA LEU A 185 6.14 3.22 17.52
C LEU A 185 6.59 4.65 17.23
N ALA A 186 6.04 5.64 17.94
CA ALA A 186 6.40 7.04 17.77
C ALA A 186 7.85 7.36 18.21
N GLN A 187 8.39 6.63 19.18
CA GLN A 187 9.79 6.78 19.62
C GLN A 187 10.79 6.10 18.66
N GLY A 188 10.32 5.12 17.89
CA GLY A 188 11.11 4.48 16.84
C GLY A 188 11.45 5.41 15.67
N THR A 189 12.14 4.86 14.68
CA THR A 189 12.51 5.54 13.43
C THR A 189 11.73 5.04 12.22
N GLU A 190 10.96 3.96 12.38
CA GLU A 190 10.23 3.32 11.29
C GLU A 190 8.83 3.91 11.13
N ASP A 191 8.39 3.98 9.86
CA ASP A 191 7.00 4.27 9.52
C ASP A 191 6.12 3.07 9.83
N LEU A 192 4.89 3.33 10.28
CA LEU A 192 3.88 2.28 10.39
C LEU A 192 3.35 1.98 8.99
N LYS A 193 3.53 0.74 8.55
CA LYS A 193 3.01 0.24 7.27
C LYS A 193 1.98 -0.84 7.54
N ILE A 194 0.84 -0.74 6.87
CA ILE A 194 -0.24 -1.71 6.95
C ILE A 194 -0.54 -2.17 5.53
N THR A 195 -0.44 -3.46 5.29
CA THR A 195 -0.82 -4.10 4.03
C THR A 195 -1.98 -5.04 4.28
N ILE A 196 -3.00 -4.96 3.45
CA ILE A 196 -4.22 -5.74 3.61
C ILE A 196 -4.65 -6.28 2.26
N ASP A 197 -4.87 -7.58 2.16
CA ASP A 197 -5.35 -8.20 0.93
C ASP A 197 -6.88 -8.12 0.88
N GLY A 198 -7.42 -7.83 -0.30
CA GLY A 198 -8.85 -7.80 -0.55
C GLY A 198 -9.27 -8.80 -1.62
N LYS A 199 -10.36 -9.52 -1.37
CA LYS A 199 -10.98 -10.44 -2.34
C LYS A 199 -12.46 -10.11 -2.53
N ARG A 200 -13.02 -10.56 -3.65
CA ARG A 200 -14.44 -10.46 -3.99
C ARG A 200 -15.07 -11.84 -3.91
#